data_AF-A0A7V6I392-F1
#
_entry.id   AF-A0A7V6I392-F1
#
_cell.length_a   1.000
_cell.length_b   1.000
_cell.length_c   1.000
_cell.angle_alpha   90.00
_cell.angle_beta   90.00
_cell.angle_gamma   90.00
#
_symmetry.space_group_name_H-M   'P 1'
#
loop_
_entity.id
_entity.type
_entity.pdbx_description
1 polymer ?
#
loop_
_entity_poly.entity_id
_entity_poly.type
_entity_poly.pdbx_seq_one_letter_code
_entity_poly.pdbx_strand_id
1 'polypeptide(L)'
;MKRPKSICFALILGFLFFSCGRDQKIPDIDPELLTPIDVKLSQIADNIHIVTLETDSDCMLSGEATFQVGDKYIIAIQSDGIYQFSIDGSFIRKLVNVGRAPEEILSMGEVCLDEPEDILMVVSKIYDIHYYRSLLSTKKVDD
;
A
#
# COMPACT_ATOMS: atom_id res chain seq x y z
N MET A 1 -57.85 -3.62 23.72
CA MET A 1 -56.50 -4.22 23.74
C MET A 1 -55.67 -3.58 22.62
N LYS A 2 -54.96 -2.49 22.92
CA LYS A 2 -54.28 -1.63 21.92
C LYS A 2 -52.81 -2.04 21.80
N ARG A 3 -52.35 -2.25 20.56
CA ARG A 3 -51.00 -2.72 20.19
C ARG A 3 -49.93 -1.63 20.47
N PRO A 4 -48.76 -1.97 21.01
CA PRO A 4 -47.69 -1.00 21.31
C PRO A 4 -46.88 -0.73 20.03
N LYS A 5 -47.41 0.09 19.11
CA LYS A 5 -46.66 0.56 17.92
C LYS A 5 -46.02 1.94 18.12
N SER A 6 -46.34 2.62 19.21
CA SER A 6 -45.88 4.00 19.49
C SER A 6 -44.55 4.08 20.24
N ILE A 7 -44.13 3.03 20.95
CA ILE A 7 -42.95 3.05 21.82
C ILE A 7 -41.66 2.84 21.03
N CYS A 8 -41.67 2.01 19.98
CA CYS A 8 -40.50 1.81 19.13
C CYS A 8 -40.15 3.05 18.27
N PHE A 9 -41.16 3.82 17.84
CA PHE A 9 -40.94 5.04 17.05
C PHE A 9 -40.29 6.16 17.87
N ALA A 10 -40.61 6.24 19.16
CA ALA A 10 -40.02 7.22 20.07
C ALA A 10 -38.54 6.94 20.37
N LEU A 11 -38.13 5.67 20.42
CA LEU A 11 -36.72 5.29 20.67
C LEU A 11 -35.81 5.57 19.47
N ILE A 12 -36.31 5.45 18.24
CA ILE A 12 -35.56 5.77 17.01
C ILE A 12 -35.37 7.28 16.87
N LEU A 13 -36.36 8.09 17.25
CA LEU A 13 -36.25 9.55 17.21
C LEU A 13 -35.28 10.11 18.28
N GLY A 14 -35.13 9.42 19.42
CA GLY A 14 -34.20 9.81 20.49
C GLY A 14 -32.71 9.63 20.15
N PHE A 15 -32.38 8.67 19.26
CA PHE A 15 -31.00 8.44 18.80
C PHE A 15 -30.48 9.50 17.82
N LEU A 16 -31.39 10.24 17.15
CA LEU A 16 -31.03 11.26 16.16
C LEU A 16 -30.59 12.60 16.78
N PHE A 17 -30.76 12.80 18.10
CA PHE A 17 -30.39 14.05 18.78
C PHE A 17 -29.05 14.03 19.50
N PHE A 18 -28.35 12.89 19.58
CA PHE A 18 -27.01 12.80 20.18
C PHE A 18 -25.86 12.89 19.16
N SER A 19 -26.17 13.06 17.88
CA SER A 19 -25.19 13.16 16.82
C SER A 19 -25.12 14.58 16.26
N CYS A 20 -24.46 15.48 16.99
CA CYS A 20 -23.37 16.32 16.47
C CYS A 20 -22.93 17.31 17.56
N GLY A 21 -21.62 17.37 17.82
CA GLY A 21 -21.05 18.31 18.79
C GLY A 21 -19.73 17.84 19.40
N ARG A 22 -18.84 17.25 18.60
CA ARG A 22 -17.43 17.19 18.97
C ARG A 22 -16.71 18.27 18.16
N ASP A 23 -16.59 19.47 18.73
CA ASP A 23 -15.58 20.44 18.33
C ASP A 23 -14.22 19.83 18.66
N GLN A 24 -13.69 19.02 17.74
CA GLN A 24 -12.30 18.62 17.80
C GLN A 24 -11.50 19.84 17.36
N LYS A 25 -10.87 20.53 18.33
CA LYS A 25 -9.93 21.61 18.04
C LYS A 25 -8.82 21.02 17.17
N ILE A 26 -8.83 21.37 15.88
CA ILE A 26 -7.73 21.06 14.99
C ILE A 26 -6.54 21.89 15.50
N PRO A 27 -5.39 21.27 15.84
CA PRO A 27 -4.21 22.02 16.20
C PRO A 27 -3.82 22.95 15.06
N ASP A 28 -3.78 24.24 15.34
CA ASP A 28 -3.24 25.23 14.40
C ASP A 28 -1.71 25.12 14.45
N ILE A 29 -1.15 24.41 13.47
CA ILE A 29 0.30 24.24 13.34
C ILE A 29 0.79 25.39 12.47
N ASP A 30 1.38 26.39 13.11
CA ASP A 30 2.09 27.47 12.41
C ASP A 30 3.46 26.95 11.92
N PRO A 31 3.66 26.76 10.60
CA PRO A 31 4.92 26.24 10.07
C PRO A 31 6.10 27.20 10.31
N GLU A 32 5.83 28.50 10.51
CA GLU A 32 6.86 29.51 10.75
C GLU A 32 7.41 29.46 12.19
N LEU A 33 6.67 28.82 13.11
CA LEU A 33 7.10 28.57 14.49
C LEU A 33 7.81 27.21 14.66
N LEU A 34 7.86 26.37 13.62
CA LEU A 34 8.56 25.10 13.67
C LEU A 34 10.07 25.33 13.57
N THR A 35 10.77 25.07 14.67
CA THR A 35 12.23 25.05 14.67
C THR A 35 12.72 23.71 14.12
N PRO A 36 13.67 23.70 13.16
CA PRO A 36 14.28 22.46 12.70
C PRO A 36 14.95 21.76 13.88
N ILE A 37 14.59 20.50 14.10
CA ILE A 37 15.23 19.66 15.10
C ILE A 37 16.14 18.64 14.42
N ASP A 38 17.37 18.52 14.92
CA ASP A 38 18.27 17.44 14.50
C ASP A 38 17.86 16.16 15.22
N VAL A 39 17.27 15.23 14.48
CA VAL A 39 16.90 13.91 14.99
C VAL A 39 17.93 12.90 14.51
N LYS A 40 18.62 12.24 15.46
CA LYS A 40 19.54 11.15 15.13
C LYS A 40 18.72 9.94 14.67
N LEU A 41 19.22 9.21 13.69
CA LEU A 41 18.58 7.98 13.21
C LEU A 41 18.34 6.98 14.34
N SER A 42 19.28 6.87 15.29
CA SER A 42 19.16 6.01 16.48
C SER A 42 18.04 6.41 17.45
N GLN A 43 17.39 7.57 17.27
CA GLN A 43 16.24 8.00 18.06
C GLN A 43 14.91 7.57 17.44
N ILE A 44 14.90 7.21 16.16
CA ILE A 44 13.70 6.86 15.40
C ILE A 44 13.74 5.43 14.85
N ALA A 45 14.92 4.80 14.82
CA ALA A 45 15.12 3.43 14.41
C ALA A 45 15.95 2.67 15.45
N ASP A 46 15.39 1.58 15.97
CA ASP A 46 16.05 0.71 16.96
C ASP A 46 17.00 -0.29 16.28
N ASN A 47 16.57 -0.87 15.16
CA ASN A 47 17.28 -1.92 14.44
C ASN A 47 17.40 -1.56 12.97
N ILE A 48 18.63 -1.57 12.45
CA ILE A 48 18.93 -1.33 11.04
C ILE A 48 19.54 -2.61 10.49
N HIS A 49 18.96 -3.12 9.42
CA HIS A 49 19.44 -4.31 8.73
C HIS A 49 19.79 -3.96 7.29
N ILE A 50 20.89 -4.54 6.80
CA ILE A 50 21.24 -4.51 5.38
C ILE A 50 20.76 -5.82 4.79
N VAL A 51 19.88 -5.74 3.81
CA VAL A 51 19.37 -6.90 3.07
C VAL A 51 20.03 -6.92 1.71
N THR A 52 20.72 -8.01 1.37
CA THR A 52 21.27 -8.21 0.03
C THR A 52 20.22 -8.92 -0.81
N LEU A 53 19.82 -8.30 -1.92
CA LEU A 53 18.87 -8.92 -2.84
C LEU A 53 19.58 -9.99 -3.67
N GLU A 54 18.90 -11.11 -3.88
CA GLU A 54 19.28 -12.12 -4.88
C GLU A 54 19.51 -11.46 -6.24
N THR A 55 20.53 -11.90 -6.95
CA THR A 55 20.92 -11.30 -8.24
C THR A 55 21.41 -12.38 -9.17
N ASP A 56 20.60 -12.67 -10.18
CA ASP A 56 20.91 -13.57 -11.28
C ASP A 56 20.32 -13.01 -12.59
N SER A 57 20.26 -13.83 -13.65
CA SER A 57 19.70 -13.40 -14.94
C SER A 57 18.20 -13.09 -14.90
N ASP A 58 17.46 -13.67 -13.95
CA ASP A 58 16.01 -13.66 -13.90
C ASP A 58 15.48 -12.51 -13.02
N CYS A 59 16.31 -12.03 -12.08
CA CYS A 59 16.00 -10.94 -11.16
C CYS A 59 16.98 -9.76 -11.20
N MET A 60 17.79 -9.65 -12.26
CA MET A 60 18.74 -8.53 -12.43
C MET A 60 18.01 -7.18 -12.49
N LEU A 61 18.21 -6.35 -11.48
CA LEU A 61 17.75 -4.95 -11.48
C LEU A 61 18.79 -4.08 -12.20
N SER A 62 18.54 -3.77 -13.47
CA SER A 62 19.44 -2.96 -14.29
C SER A 62 19.17 -1.45 -14.19
N GLY A 63 20.12 -0.68 -13.65
CA GLY A 63 19.98 0.79 -13.54
C GLY A 63 19.23 1.22 -12.29
N GLU A 64 18.41 2.27 -12.40
CA GLU A 64 17.69 2.83 -11.25
C GLU A 64 16.42 2.01 -10.96
N ALA A 65 16.28 1.57 -9.71
CA ALA A 65 15.09 0.90 -9.21
C ALA A 65 14.57 1.65 -7.98
N THR A 66 13.24 1.76 -7.89
CA THR A 66 12.56 2.28 -6.70
C THR A 66 12.09 1.10 -5.86
N PHE A 67 12.06 1.27 -4.53
CA PHE A 67 11.68 0.20 -3.61
C PHE A 67 10.49 0.59 -2.74
N GLN A 68 9.59 -0.37 -2.53
CA GLN A 68 8.63 -0.35 -1.43
C GLN A 68 8.97 -1.52 -0.51
N VAL A 69 9.22 -1.22 0.75
CA VAL A 69 9.60 -2.21 1.76
C VAL A 69 8.46 -2.31 2.77
N GLY A 70 7.86 -3.49 2.85
CA GLY A 70 6.89 -3.81 3.88
C GLY A 70 7.45 -4.78 4.92
N ASP A 71 6.57 -5.39 5.70
CA ASP A 71 6.90 -6.38 6.72
C ASP A 71 7.18 -7.76 6.11
N LYS A 72 6.56 -8.07 4.96
CA LYS A 72 6.67 -9.40 4.31
C LYS A 72 7.56 -9.38 3.08
N TYR A 73 7.50 -8.30 2.30
CA TYR A 73 8.11 -8.23 0.99
C TYR A 73 8.92 -6.96 0.76
N ILE A 74 9.86 -7.08 -0.15
CA ILE A 74 10.51 -5.96 -0.81
C ILE A 74 10.03 -5.96 -2.27
N ILE A 75 9.39 -4.88 -2.68
CA ILE A 75 8.91 -4.67 -4.05
C ILE A 75 9.87 -3.73 -4.75
N ALA A 76 10.59 -4.24 -5.75
CA ALA A 76 11.46 -3.45 -6.60
C ALA A 76 10.73 -3.08 -7.90
N ILE A 77 10.76 -1.79 -8.22
CA ILE A 77 10.03 -1.17 -9.32
C ILE A 77 11.06 -0.66 -10.32
N GLN A 78 11.07 -1.25 -11.52
CA GLN A 78 12.00 -0.92 -12.60
C GLN A 78 11.26 -0.70 -13.92
N SER A 79 11.91 -0.04 -14.88
CA SER A 79 11.30 0.30 -16.18
C SER A 79 10.68 -0.88 -16.93
N ASP A 80 11.16 -2.10 -16.72
CA ASP A 80 10.72 -3.32 -17.40
C ASP A 80 9.73 -4.15 -16.57
N GLY A 81 9.45 -3.78 -15.32
CA GLY A 81 8.52 -4.51 -14.48
C GLY A 81 8.64 -4.28 -12.97
N ILE A 82 7.89 -5.11 -12.24
CA ILE A 82 7.87 -5.13 -10.78
C ILE A 82 8.33 -6.50 -10.30
N TYR A 83 9.32 -6.50 -9.42
CA TYR A 83 9.93 -7.69 -8.86
C TYR A 83 9.58 -7.80 -7.38
N GLN A 84 9.26 -9.01 -6.96
CA GLN A 84 8.96 -9.35 -5.58
C GLN A 84 10.12 -10.14 -5.00
N PHE A 85 10.65 -9.62 -3.89
CA PHE A 85 11.61 -10.30 -3.04
C PHE A 85 10.97 -10.55 -1.68
N SER A 86 11.41 -11.59 -0.99
CA SER A 86 11.14 -11.76 0.43
C SER A 86 11.87 -10.66 1.23
N ILE A 87 11.42 -10.45 2.47
CA ILE A 87 12.06 -9.48 3.37
C ILE A 87 13.53 -9.79 3.68
N ASP A 88 13.98 -11.03 3.46
CA ASP A 88 15.38 -11.45 3.60
C ASP A 88 16.22 -11.29 2.30
N GLY A 89 15.59 -10.85 1.22
CA GLY A 89 16.23 -10.53 -0.06
C GLY A 89 16.21 -11.64 -1.10
N SER A 90 15.66 -12.82 -0.81
CA SER A 90 15.52 -13.89 -1.80
C SER A 90 14.52 -13.50 -2.89
N PHE A 91 14.79 -13.86 -4.14
CA PHE A 91 13.89 -13.58 -5.25
C PHE A 91 12.68 -14.52 -5.19
N ILE A 92 11.47 -13.95 -5.24
CA ILE A 92 10.23 -14.73 -5.28
C ILE A 92 9.75 -14.86 -6.73
N ARG A 93 9.62 -13.74 -7.43
CA ARG A 93 9.13 -13.67 -8.83
C ARG A 93 9.11 -12.24 -9.38
N LYS A 94 8.95 -12.14 -10.70
CA LYS A 94 8.49 -10.92 -11.37
C LYS A 94 6.95 -10.89 -11.37
N LEU A 95 6.36 -9.90 -10.69
CA LEU A 95 4.91 -9.73 -10.56
C LEU A 95 4.29 -9.11 -11.80
N VAL A 96 4.98 -8.15 -12.41
CA VAL A 96 4.47 -7.35 -13.52
C VAL A 96 5.52 -7.26 -14.60
N ASN A 97 5.12 -7.49 -15.84
CA ASN A 97 5.93 -7.28 -17.03
C ASN A 97 5.43 -6.04 -17.77
N VAL A 98 6.36 -5.18 -18.17
CA VAL A 98 6.06 -4.02 -19.03
C VAL A 98 6.35 -4.39 -20.48
N GLY A 99 5.37 -4.20 -21.36
CA GLY A 99 5.50 -4.53 -22.77
C GLY A 99 4.15 -4.50 -23.51
N ARG A 100 4.04 -5.25 -24.61
CA ARG A 100 2.88 -5.24 -25.53
C ARG A 100 2.23 -6.61 -25.71
N ALA A 101 2.71 -7.64 -25.02
CA ALA A 101 2.05 -8.93 -25.02
C ALA A 101 0.71 -8.84 -24.28
N PRO A 102 -0.24 -9.76 -24.51
CA PRO A 102 -1.58 -9.70 -23.92
C PRO A 102 -1.65 -9.63 -22.39
N GLU A 103 -0.59 -10.04 -21.69
CA GLU A 103 -0.49 -10.08 -20.22
C GLU A 103 0.46 -8.99 -19.66
N GLU A 104 0.95 -8.10 -20.52
CA GLU A 104 1.90 -7.05 -20.16
C GLU A 104 1.20 -5.70 -20.05
N ILE A 105 1.67 -4.87 -19.12
CA ILE A 105 1.22 -3.48 -19.04
C ILE A 105 2.05 -2.62 -19.99
N LEU A 106 1.41 -1.68 -20.68
CA LEU A 106 2.09 -0.83 -21.67
C LEU A 106 3.10 0.13 -21.03
N SER A 107 2.83 0.56 -19.81
CA SER A 107 3.67 1.49 -19.08
C SER A 107 3.36 1.43 -17.59
N MET A 108 4.38 1.66 -16.77
CA MET A 108 4.23 1.74 -15.33
C MET A 108 4.27 3.20 -14.86
N GLY A 109 3.30 3.59 -14.04
CA GLY A 109 3.28 4.86 -13.31
C GLY A 109 3.46 4.62 -11.82
N GLU A 110 2.50 5.06 -11.02
CA GLU A 110 2.54 4.89 -9.57
C GLU A 110 2.22 3.44 -9.17
N VAL A 111 2.93 2.95 -8.15
CA VAL A 111 2.74 1.63 -7.57
C VAL A 111 2.40 1.82 -6.10
N CYS A 112 1.47 1.04 -5.57
CA CYS A 112 1.10 1.09 -4.16
C CYS A 112 0.92 -0.34 -3.64
N LEU A 113 1.66 -0.69 -2.59
CA LEU A 113 1.56 -1.95 -1.88
C LEU A 113 0.67 -1.78 -0.63
N ASP A 114 -0.37 -2.60 -0.54
CA ASP A 114 -1.17 -2.82 0.66
C ASP A 114 -0.93 -4.26 1.14
N GLU A 115 0.08 -4.44 1.98
CA GLU A 115 0.44 -5.77 2.50
C GLU A 115 -0.58 -6.41 3.45
N PRO A 116 -1.30 -5.67 4.31
CA PRO A 116 -2.40 -6.23 5.09
C PRO A 116 -3.45 -6.92 4.23
N GLU A 117 -3.83 -6.31 3.10
CA GLU A 117 -4.81 -6.85 2.17
C GLU A 117 -4.19 -7.76 1.07
N ASP A 118 -2.86 -7.83 1.02
CA ASP A 118 -2.06 -8.55 0.03
C ASP A 118 -2.38 -8.13 -1.41
N ILE A 119 -2.44 -6.81 -1.62
CA ILE A 119 -2.78 -6.15 -2.89
C ILE A 119 -1.63 -5.25 -3.34
N LEU A 120 -1.26 -5.38 -4.62
CA LEU A 120 -0.43 -4.39 -5.33
C LEU A 120 -1.30 -3.67 -6.36
N MET A 121 -1.40 -2.35 -6.24
CA MET A 121 -2.04 -1.50 -7.22
C MET A 121 -0.99 -0.86 -8.11
N VAL A 122 -1.18 -0.94 -9.42
CA VAL A 122 -0.32 -0.31 -10.43
C VAL A 122 -1.16 0.61 -11.28
N VAL A 123 -0.85 1.90 -11.23
CA VAL A 123 -1.46 2.92 -12.08
C VAL A 123 -0.55 3.13 -13.27
N SER A 124 -1.03 2.73 -14.45
CA SER A 124 -0.35 2.96 -15.72
C SER A 124 -0.29 4.46 -16.05
N LYS A 125 0.71 4.89 -16.83
CA LYS A 125 0.83 6.31 -17.26
C LYS A 125 -0.32 6.77 -18.16
N ILE A 126 -1.10 5.83 -18.70
CA ILE A 126 -2.31 6.10 -19.48
C ILE A 126 -3.60 6.00 -18.63
N TYR A 127 -3.47 5.99 -17.31
CA TYR A 127 -4.55 5.95 -16.31
C TYR A 127 -5.33 4.63 -16.19
N ASP A 128 -4.83 3.54 -16.77
CA ASP A 128 -5.33 2.19 -16.45
C ASP A 128 -4.84 1.75 -15.07
N ILE A 129 -5.72 1.13 -14.28
CA ILE A 129 -5.40 0.65 -12.93
C ILE A 129 -5.44 -0.88 -12.93
N HIS A 130 -4.33 -1.49 -12.54
CA HIS A 130 -4.19 -2.93 -12.40
C HIS A 130 -4.08 -3.31 -10.92
N TYR A 131 -4.83 -4.32 -10.50
CA TYR A 131 -4.78 -4.88 -9.16
C TYR A 131 -4.21 -6.29 -9.21
N TYR A 132 -3.14 -6.52 -8.47
CA TYR A 132 -2.57 -7.85 -8.29
C TYR A 132 -2.85 -8.28 -6.86
N ARG A 133 -3.64 -9.33 -6.68
CA ARG A 133 -4.00 -9.89 -5.37
C ARG A 133 -3.29 -11.22 -5.18
N SER A 134 -3.08 -11.59 -3.91
CA SER A 134 -2.42 -12.86 -3.55
C SER A 134 -0.95 -12.86 -3.97
N LEU A 135 -0.19 -11.88 -3.47
CA LEU A 135 1.27 -11.86 -3.58
C LEU A 135 1.91 -13.05 -2.85
N LEU A 136 1.13 -13.82 -2.09
CA LEU A 136 1.45 -15.15 -1.54
C LEU A 136 1.21 -16.33 -2.51
N SER A 137 0.29 -16.26 -3.48
CA SER A 137 -0.09 -17.41 -4.33
C SER A 137 0.82 -17.54 -5.54
N THR A 138 1.50 -18.67 -5.71
CA THR A 138 2.31 -19.04 -6.88
C THR A 138 1.49 -19.43 -8.13
N LYS A 139 0.17 -19.21 -8.14
CA LYS A 139 -0.69 -19.59 -9.28
C LYS A 139 -1.37 -18.40 -9.93
N LYS A 140 -1.21 -18.33 -11.27
CA LYS A 140 -2.08 -17.61 -12.21
C LYS A 140 -3.54 -17.89 -11.81
N VAL A 141 -4.29 -16.84 -11.50
CA VAL A 141 -5.75 -16.89 -11.48
C VAL A 141 -6.15 -16.57 -12.91
N ASP A 142 -6.36 -17.62 -13.70
CA ASP A 142 -7.04 -17.50 -14.99
C ASP A 142 -8.55 -17.42 -14.70
N ASP A 143 -9.22 -16.40 -15.23
CA ASP A 143 -10.69 -16.29 -15.31
C ASP A 143 -11.27 -17.26 -16.37
#